data_AF-A0A9P7IE70-F1
#
_entry.id   AF-A0A9P7IE70-F1
#
_cell.length_a   1.000
_cell.length_b   1.000
_cell.length_c   1.000
_cell.angle_alpha   90.00
_cell.angle_beta   90.00
_cell.angle_gamma   90.00
#
_symmetry.space_group_name_H-M   'P 1'
#
loop_
_entity.id
_entity.type
_entity.pdbx_description
1 polymer ?
#
loop_
_entity_poly.entity_id
_entity_poly.type
_entity_poly.pdbx_seq_one_letter_code
_entity_poly.pdbx_strand_id
1 'polypeptide(L)'
;MSRLEDFKNRKEIDDEISTTKTSIELVTQLKEDENSEATDQYWLKLGAWCMVTSDSEEYDDTQKAMAQQQCHEYDDNEQRALNGKERLEVHLKGLKKKLEELRKFRDEWTGPE
;
A
#
# COMPACT_ATOMS: atom_id res chain seq x y z
N MET A 1 -10.07 -23.86 -11.28
CA MET A 1 -9.11 -24.97 -11.24
C MET A 1 -7.91 -24.49 -10.45
N SER A 2 -7.58 -25.18 -9.37
CA SER A 2 -6.51 -24.79 -8.46
C SER A 2 -5.17 -25.10 -9.11
N ARG A 3 -4.31 -24.09 -9.32
CA ARG A 3 -2.93 -24.26 -9.82
C ARG A 3 -2.05 -25.10 -8.87
N LEU A 4 -2.58 -25.51 -7.71
CA LEU A 4 -1.88 -26.35 -6.73
C LEU A 4 -1.68 -27.79 -7.25
N GLU A 5 -2.47 -28.26 -8.21
CA GLU A 5 -2.31 -29.61 -8.80
C GLU A 5 -1.13 -29.72 -9.78
N ASP A 6 -0.52 -28.58 -10.17
CA ASP A 6 0.56 -28.54 -11.17
C ASP A 6 1.96 -28.80 -10.58
N PHE A 7 2.09 -28.86 -9.25
CA PHE A 7 3.39 -29.09 -8.58
C PHE A 7 3.85 -30.54 -8.72
N LYS A 8 5.11 -30.73 -9.15
CA LYS A 8 5.68 -32.05 -9.42
C LYS A 8 6.52 -32.59 -8.25
N ASN A 9 6.98 -31.73 -7.35
CA ASN A 9 7.80 -32.12 -6.21
C ASN A 9 7.69 -31.12 -5.05
N ARG A 10 8.11 -31.56 -3.86
CA ARG A 10 8.12 -30.75 -2.63
C ARG A 10 8.92 -29.45 -2.78
N LYS A 11 10.05 -29.50 -3.50
CA LYS A 11 10.93 -28.34 -3.68
C LYS A 11 10.22 -27.20 -4.41
N GLU A 12 9.44 -27.49 -5.45
CA GLU A 12 8.67 -26.47 -6.17
C GLU A 12 7.63 -25.77 -5.27
N ILE A 13 7.00 -26.52 -4.34
CA ILE A 13 6.06 -25.97 -3.37
C ILE A 13 6.79 -25.08 -2.36
N ASP A 14 7.95 -25.54 -1.85
CA ASP A 14 8.77 -24.78 -0.90
C ASP A 14 9.33 -23.48 -1.54
N ASP A 15 9.74 -23.54 -2.81
CA ASP A 15 10.19 -22.38 -3.59
C ASP A 15 9.05 -21.37 -3.82
N GLU A 16 7.83 -21.83 -4.10
CA GLU A 16 6.66 -20.96 -4.22
C GLU A 16 6.24 -20.34 -2.89
N ILE A 17 6.32 -21.09 -1.78
CA ILE A 17 6.12 -20.57 -0.42
C ILE A 17 7.14 -19.46 -0.14
N SER A 18 8.41 -19.68 -0.47
CA SER A 18 9.48 -18.70 -0.30
C SER A 18 9.21 -17.42 -1.10
N THR A 19 8.90 -17.56 -2.39
CA THR A 19 8.57 -16.45 -3.28
C THR A 19 7.35 -15.66 -2.79
N THR A 20 6.33 -16.37 -2.30
CA THR A 20 5.12 -15.74 -1.74
C THR A 20 5.44 -14.95 -0.46
N LYS A 21 6.35 -15.44 0.40
CA LYS A 21 6.82 -14.68 1.57
C LYS A 21 7.56 -13.40 1.18
N THR A 22 8.51 -13.48 0.24
CA THR A 22 9.21 -12.29 -0.26
C THR A 22 8.23 -11.27 -0.86
N SER A 23 7.22 -11.74 -1.60
CA SER A 23 6.18 -10.88 -2.16
C SER A 23 5.35 -10.20 -1.06
N ILE A 24 5.04 -10.91 0.03
CA ILE A 24 4.33 -10.36 1.20
C ILE A 24 5.16 -9.25 1.86
N GLU A 25 6.46 -9.46 2.04
CA GLU A 25 7.37 -8.47 2.63
C GLU A 25 7.42 -7.20 1.77
N LEU A 26 7.62 -7.36 0.45
CA LEU A 26 7.67 -6.25 -0.49
C LEU A 26 6.35 -5.46 -0.53
N VAL A 27 5.20 -6.15 -0.61
CA VAL A 27 3.89 -5.49 -0.62
C VAL A 27 3.60 -4.80 0.72
N THR A 28 4.10 -5.34 1.83
CA THR A 28 3.97 -4.71 3.15
C THR A 28 4.76 -3.39 3.18
N GLN A 29 6.00 -3.39 2.71
CA GLN A 29 6.82 -2.18 2.63
C GLN A 29 6.18 -1.13 1.72
N LEU A 30 5.77 -1.49 0.50
CA LEU A 30 5.09 -0.55 -0.41
C LEU A 30 3.84 0.06 0.22
N LYS A 31 3.10 -0.70 1.02
CA LYS A 31 1.91 -0.21 1.72
C LYS A 31 2.26 0.79 2.83
N GLU A 32 3.39 0.59 3.50
CA GLU A 32 3.91 1.54 4.49
C GLU A 32 4.37 2.83 3.81
N ASP A 33 5.04 2.73 2.66
CA ASP A 33 5.46 3.87 1.84
C ASP A 33 4.24 4.70 1.39
N GLU A 34 3.20 4.06 0.82
CA GLU A 34 1.94 4.76 0.44
C GLU A 34 1.24 5.39 1.66
N ASN A 35 1.33 4.78 2.83
CA ASN A 35 0.77 5.35 4.05
C ASN A 35 1.56 6.57 4.54
N SER A 36 2.89 6.55 4.40
CA SER A 36 3.75 7.71 4.70
C SER A 36 3.42 8.85 3.75
N GLU A 37 3.36 8.58 2.45
CA GLU A 37 3.03 9.57 1.43
C GLU A 37 1.66 10.22 1.71
N ALA A 38 0.63 9.43 2.00
CA ALA A 38 -0.69 9.98 2.36
C ALA A 38 -0.61 10.91 3.58
N THR A 39 0.20 10.56 4.58
CA THR A 39 0.40 11.36 5.79
C THR A 39 1.13 12.66 5.49
N ASP A 40 2.17 12.61 4.65
CA ASP A 40 2.94 13.80 4.26
C ASP A 40 2.08 14.78 3.46
N GLN A 41 1.31 14.27 2.49
CA GLN A 41 0.38 15.07 1.70
C GLN A 41 -0.71 15.71 2.57
N TYR A 42 -1.24 14.99 3.56
CA TYR A 42 -2.18 15.54 4.55
C TYR A 42 -1.59 16.75 5.30
N TRP A 43 -0.34 16.65 5.77
CA TRP A 43 0.31 17.75 6.49
C TRP A 43 0.61 18.94 5.58
N LEU A 44 1.02 18.71 4.33
CA LEU A 44 1.22 19.77 3.34
C LEU A 44 -0.10 20.48 3.02
N LYS A 45 -1.19 19.72 2.83
CA LYS A 45 -2.55 20.25 2.65
C LYS A 45 -2.96 21.13 3.83
N LEU A 46 -2.75 20.67 5.05
CA LEU A 46 -3.05 21.44 6.27
C LEU A 46 -2.26 22.75 6.30
N GLY A 47 -0.96 22.70 5.99
CA GLY A 47 -0.11 23.89 5.93
C GLY A 47 -0.57 24.92 4.89
N ALA A 48 -0.92 24.46 3.69
CA ALA A 48 -1.47 25.31 2.64
C ALA A 48 -2.82 25.93 3.07
N TRP A 49 -3.69 25.16 3.71
CA TRP A 49 -4.96 25.65 4.23
C TRP A 49 -4.79 26.72 5.31
N CYS A 50 -3.79 26.58 6.19
CA CYS A 50 -3.46 27.63 7.17
C CYS A 50 -3.09 28.96 6.50
N MET A 51 -2.36 28.93 5.37
CA MET A 51 -2.05 30.16 4.61
C MET A 51 -3.29 30.74 3.94
N VAL A 52 -4.17 29.90 3.36
CA VAL A 52 -5.42 30.37 2.74
C VAL A 52 -6.32 31.07 3.75
N THR A 53 -6.39 30.54 4.97
CA THR A 53 -7.28 31.01 6.04
C THR A 53 -6.66 32.05 6.97
N SER A 54 -5.40 32.40 6.76
CA SER A 54 -4.72 33.43 7.53
C SER A 54 -5.34 34.81 7.31
N ASP A 55 -4.97 35.77 8.14
CA ASP A 55 -5.29 37.18 7.89
C ASP A 55 -4.52 37.72 6.67
N SER A 56 -5.03 38.79 6.05
CA SER A 56 -4.42 39.41 4.86
C SER A 56 -3.14 40.22 5.14
N GLU A 57 -2.83 40.45 6.42
CA GLU A 57 -1.59 41.12 6.85
C GLU A 57 -0.39 40.18 6.81
N GLU A 58 -0.62 38.86 6.90
CA GLU A 58 0.43 37.83 6.89
C GLU A 58 0.76 37.33 5.49
N TYR A 59 -0.27 37.17 4.65
CA TYR A 59 -0.15 36.67 3.28
C TYR A 59 -1.05 37.46 2.34
N ASP A 60 -0.48 37.84 1.19
CA ASP A 60 -1.22 38.55 0.15
C ASP A 60 -2.16 37.61 -0.66
N ASP A 61 -3.07 38.20 -1.43
CA ASP A 61 -4.07 37.46 -2.21
C ASP A 61 -3.43 36.51 -3.24
N THR A 62 -2.24 36.83 -3.75
CA THR A 62 -1.53 35.97 -4.71
C THR A 62 -0.98 34.74 -4.01
N GLN A 63 -0.35 34.92 -2.85
CA GLN A 63 0.14 33.84 -2.00
C GLN A 63 -1.00 32.93 -1.55
N LYS A 64 -2.14 33.51 -1.17
CA LYS A 64 -3.35 32.74 -0.81
C LYS A 64 -3.93 31.96 -1.98
N ALA A 65 -4.00 32.56 -3.17
CA ALA A 65 -4.46 31.85 -4.37
C ALA A 65 -3.53 30.68 -4.73
N MET A 66 -2.21 30.86 -4.62
CA MET A 66 -1.23 29.78 -4.81
C MET A 66 -1.40 28.68 -3.77
N ALA A 67 -1.55 29.04 -2.49
CA ALA A 67 -1.77 28.07 -1.42
C ALA A 67 -3.09 27.29 -1.62
N GLN A 68 -4.13 27.94 -2.14
CA GLN A 68 -5.39 27.27 -2.48
C GLN A 68 -5.18 26.23 -3.60
N GLN A 69 -4.42 26.56 -4.64
CA GLN A 69 -4.09 25.60 -5.69
C GLN A 69 -3.28 24.42 -5.13
N GLN A 70 -2.25 24.70 -4.31
CA GLN A 70 -1.44 23.66 -3.67
C GLN A 70 -2.28 22.75 -2.76
N CYS A 71 -3.23 23.31 -2.02
CA CYS A 71 -4.15 22.56 -1.18
C CYS A 71 -4.94 21.51 -1.99
N HIS A 72 -5.38 21.87 -3.20
CA HIS A 72 -6.07 20.94 -4.10
C HIS A 72 -5.12 19.86 -4.64
N GLU A 73 -3.90 20.23 -5.04
CA GLU A 73 -2.89 19.26 -5.52
C GLU A 73 -2.51 18.26 -4.42
N TYR A 74 -2.36 18.71 -3.17
CA TYR A 74 -2.09 17.85 -2.02
C TYR A 74 -3.26 16.93 -1.68
N ASP A 75 -4.50 17.39 -1.83
CA ASP A 75 -5.70 16.56 -1.63
C ASP A 75 -5.77 15.43 -2.67
N ASP A 76 -5.53 15.73 -3.94
CA ASP A 76 -5.48 14.73 -5.02
C ASP A 76 -4.37 13.69 -4.76
N ASN A 77 -3.19 14.14 -4.32
CA ASN A 77 -2.07 13.26 -4.01
C ASN A 77 -2.31 12.38 -2.77
N GLU A 78 -2.89 12.95 -1.71
CA GLU A 78 -3.30 12.20 -0.52
C GLU A 78 -4.30 11.10 -0.92
N GLN A 79 -5.32 11.44 -1.71
CA GLN A 79 -6.32 10.47 -2.16
C GLN A 79 -5.72 9.38 -3.05
N ARG A 80 -4.77 9.73 -3.94
CA ARG A 80 -4.02 8.76 -4.75
C ARG A 80 -3.27 7.77 -3.87
N ALA A 81 -2.58 8.26 -2.84
CA ALA A 81 -1.80 7.42 -1.93
C ALA A 81 -2.69 6.52 -1.05
N LEU A 82 -3.81 7.05 -0.55
CA LEU A 82 -4.82 6.26 0.17
C LEU A 82 -5.40 5.13 -0.70
N ASN A 83 -5.72 5.43 -1.96
CA ASN A 83 -6.19 4.43 -2.92
C ASN A 83 -5.10 3.37 -3.21
N GLY A 84 -3.83 3.80 -3.33
CA GLY A 84 -2.68 2.90 -3.49
C GLY A 84 -2.55 1.93 -2.31
N LYS A 85 -2.58 2.47 -1.09
CA LYS A 85 -2.57 1.70 0.17
C LYS A 85 -3.70 0.67 0.22
N GLU A 86 -4.93 1.05 -0.14
CA GLU A 86 -6.07 0.11 -0.14
C GLU A 86 -5.87 -1.04 -1.14
N ARG A 87 -5.40 -0.73 -2.36
CA ARG A 87 -5.10 -1.77 -3.38
C ARG A 87 -4.02 -2.73 -2.90
N LEU A 88 -2.96 -2.21 -2.27
CA LEU A 88 -1.90 -3.04 -1.68
C LEU A 88 -2.42 -3.89 -0.52
N GLU A 89 -3.35 -3.38 0.29
CA GLU A 89 -3.98 -4.17 1.36
C GLU A 89 -4.79 -5.34 0.81
N VAL A 90 -5.57 -5.14 -0.25
CA VAL A 90 -6.30 -6.21 -0.93
C VAL A 90 -5.32 -7.25 -1.50
N HIS A 91 -4.25 -6.79 -2.16
CA HIS A 91 -3.20 -7.68 -2.68
C HIS A 91 -2.57 -8.51 -1.56
N LEU A 92 -2.20 -7.86 -0.44
CA LEU A 92 -1.61 -8.52 0.72
C LEU A 92 -2.51 -9.59 1.32
N LYS A 93 -3.83 -9.34 1.42
CA LYS A 93 -4.83 -10.34 1.84
C LYS A 93 -4.83 -11.55 0.89
N GLY A 94 -4.75 -11.31 -0.42
CA GLY A 94 -4.64 -12.36 -1.43
C GLY A 94 -3.38 -13.22 -1.27
N LEU A 95 -2.21 -12.59 -1.10
CA LEU A 95 -0.95 -13.31 -0.89
C LEU A 95 -0.93 -14.11 0.42
N LYS A 96 -1.47 -13.56 1.51
CA LYS A 96 -1.58 -14.28 2.79
C LYS A 96 -2.46 -15.52 2.67
N LYS A 97 -3.59 -15.41 1.97
CA LYS A 97 -4.47 -16.54 1.67
C LYS A 97 -3.76 -17.60 0.83
N LYS A 98 -3.06 -17.17 -0.24
CA LYS A 98 -2.25 -18.08 -1.08
C LYS A 98 -1.17 -18.81 -0.27
N LEU A 99 -0.47 -18.10 0.62
CA LEU A 99 0.55 -18.70 1.49
C LEU A 99 -0.05 -19.74 2.44
N GLU A 100 -1.24 -19.48 2.99
CA GLU A 100 -1.96 -20.44 3.82
C GLU A 100 -2.36 -21.69 3.03
N GLU A 101 -2.90 -21.51 1.82
CA GLU A 101 -3.26 -22.61 0.92
C GLU A 101 -2.05 -23.46 0.53
N LEU A 102 -0.91 -22.82 0.21
CA LEU A 102 0.34 -23.52 -0.11
C LEU A 102 0.89 -24.34 1.07
N ARG A 103 0.81 -23.79 2.29
CA ARG A 103 1.24 -24.51 3.51
C ARG A 103 0.34 -25.72 3.78
N LYS A 104 -0.97 -25.54 3.72
CA LYS A 104 -1.93 -26.66 3.87
C LYS A 104 -1.67 -27.74 2.83
N PHE A 105 -1.52 -27.34 1.56
CA PHE A 105 -1.21 -28.27 0.48
C PHE A 105 0.08 -29.04 0.73
N ARG A 106 1.16 -28.35 1.12
CA ARG A 106 2.45 -28.99 1.45
C ARG A 106 2.28 -30.03 2.57
N ASP A 107 1.59 -29.67 3.65
CA ASP A 107 1.40 -30.52 4.82
C ASP A 107 0.50 -31.74 4.51
N GLU A 108 -0.54 -31.56 3.69
CA GLU A 108 -1.40 -32.64 3.19
C GLU A 108 -0.64 -33.60 2.26
N TRP A 109 0.26 -33.08 1.43
CA TRP A 109 0.96 -33.86 0.42
C TRP A 109 2.18 -34.63 0.96
N THR A 110 2.81 -34.12 2.03
CA THR A 110 4.05 -34.70 2.58
C THR A 110 3.92 -35.24 4.01
N GLY A 111 2.75 -35.07 4.64
CA GLY A 111 2.54 -35.30 6.07
C GLY A 111 3.01 -34.11 6.90
N PRO A 112 2.48 -33.92 8.13
CA PRO A 112 3.06 -32.97 9.07
C PRO A 112 4.49 -33.40 9.39
N GLU A 113 5.41 -32.43 9.50
CA GLU A 113 6.81 -32.67 9.89
C GLU A 113 6.95 -33.45 11.20
#